data_AF-A0A371B085-F1
#
_entry.id   AF-A0A371B085-F1
#
_cell.length_a   1.000
_cell.length_b   1.000
_cell.length_c   1.000
_cell.angle_alpha   90.00
_cell.angle_beta   90.00
_cell.angle_gamma   90.00
#
_symmetry.space_group_name_H-M   'P 1'
#
loop_
_entity.id
_entity.type
_entity.pdbx_description
1 polymer ?
#
loop_
_entity_poly.entity_id
_entity_poly.type
_entity_poly.pdbx_seq_one_letter_code
_entity_poly.pdbx_strand_id
1 'polypeptide(L)'
;MSQVGIKHNEVITASSNLKKEAKKMETLNSDLETLQTKMKGFWESSESEAFHLGYNKFQSSLAELSTVIKSIANWADTTQANYENNDNKGAQFYGSIFK
;
A
#
# COMPACT_ATOMS: atom_id res chain seq x y z
N MET A 1 -4.46 -33.33 -6.83
CA MET A 1 -3.49 -32.24 -6.60
C MET A 1 -4.13 -31.28 -5.62
N SER A 2 -3.58 -31.13 -4.42
CA SER A 2 -4.10 -30.15 -3.45
C SER A 2 -4.03 -28.77 -4.10
N GLN A 3 -5.13 -28.05 -4.10
CA GLN A 3 -5.19 -26.66 -4.52
C GLN A 3 -4.24 -25.89 -3.60
N VAL A 4 -3.00 -25.66 -4.04
CA VAL A 4 -2.10 -24.65 -3.45
C VAL A 4 -2.64 -23.30 -3.89
N GLY A 5 -3.88 -23.03 -3.52
CA GLY A 5 -4.62 -21.85 -3.88
C GLY A 5 -4.53 -20.91 -2.70
N ILE A 6 -3.73 -19.86 -2.84
CA ILE A 6 -4.01 -18.63 -2.12
C ILE A 6 -5.51 -18.38 -2.27
N LYS A 7 -6.21 -18.16 -1.15
CA LYS A 7 -7.64 -17.84 -1.18
C LYS A 7 -7.81 -16.49 -1.89
N HIS A 8 -8.01 -16.58 -3.19
CA HIS A 8 -7.90 -15.49 -4.16
C HIS A 8 -8.70 -14.25 -3.76
N ASN A 9 -9.96 -14.46 -3.37
CA ASN A 9 -10.85 -13.38 -2.94
C ASN A 9 -10.39 -12.69 -1.65
N GLU A 10 -9.73 -13.42 -0.74
CA GLU A 10 -9.23 -12.84 0.51
C GLU A 10 -8.02 -11.92 0.23
N VAL A 11 -7.15 -12.31 -0.70
CA VAL A 11 -5.98 -11.49 -1.08
C VAL A 11 -6.38 -10.24 -1.86
N ILE A 12 -7.36 -10.32 -2.75
CA ILE A 12 -7.91 -9.14 -3.45
C ILE A 12 -8.55 -8.18 -2.45
N THR A 13 -9.34 -8.70 -1.52
CA THR A 13 -9.99 -7.90 -0.48
C THR A 13 -8.95 -7.21 0.40
N ALA A 14 -7.90 -7.94 0.80
CA ALA A 14 -6.80 -7.40 1.57
C ALA A 14 -6.02 -6.31 0.79
N SER A 15 -5.66 -6.55 -0.47
CA SER A 15 -4.99 -5.56 -1.35
C SER A 15 -5.82 -4.29 -1.51
N SER A 16 -7.13 -4.43 -1.75
CA SER A 16 -8.06 -3.30 -1.85
C SER A 16 -8.14 -2.48 -0.55
N ASN A 17 -8.23 -3.17 0.60
CA ASN A 17 -8.27 -2.52 1.91
C ASN A 17 -6.95 -1.80 2.22
N LEU A 18 -5.81 -2.44 1.93
CA LEU A 18 -4.48 -1.83 2.06
C LEU A 18 -4.37 -0.55 1.22
N LYS A 19 -4.81 -0.57 -0.04
CA LYS A 19 -4.83 0.62 -0.90
C LYS A 19 -5.71 1.75 -0.34
N LYS A 20 -6.87 1.42 0.26
CA LYS A 20 -7.74 2.41 0.92
C LYS A 20 -7.06 3.03 2.14
N GLU A 21 -6.43 2.22 2.99
CA GLU A 21 -5.71 2.73 4.17
C GLU A 21 -4.49 3.59 3.78
N ALA A 22 -3.73 3.18 2.75
CA ALA A 22 -2.65 4.01 2.21
C ALA A 22 -3.16 5.38 1.74
N LYS A 23 -4.31 5.43 1.06
CA LYS A 23 -4.91 6.70 0.62
C LYS A 23 -5.33 7.57 1.81
N LYS A 24 -5.86 6.99 2.89
CA LYS A 24 -6.16 7.74 4.12
C LYS A 24 -4.90 8.33 4.75
N MET A 25 -3.79 7.60 4.74
CA MET A 25 -2.50 8.09 5.23
C MET A 25 -1.99 9.26 4.38
N GLU A 26 -2.17 9.22 3.06
CA GLU A 26 -1.82 10.34 2.17
C GLU A 26 -2.67 11.58 2.44
N THR A 27 -3.97 11.41 2.68
CA THR A 27 -4.84 12.52 3.09
C THR A 27 -4.40 13.09 4.43
N LEU A 28 -4.15 12.25 5.43
CA LEU A 28 -3.66 12.69 6.74
C LEU A 28 -2.35 13.48 6.60
N ASN A 29 -1.44 13.01 5.75
CA ASN A 29 -0.17 13.69 5.47
C ASN A 29 -0.38 15.09 4.89
N SER A 30 -1.33 15.25 3.96
CA SER A 30 -1.68 16.53 3.35
C SER A 30 -2.37 17.49 4.32
N ASP A 31 -3.27 16.97 5.18
CA ASP A 31 -3.94 17.75 6.21
C ASP A 31 -2.94 18.27 7.24
N LEU A 32 -1.99 17.41 7.62
CA LEU A 32 -0.88 17.73 8.52
C LEU A 32 0.02 18.82 7.94
N GLU A 33 0.33 18.76 6.65
CA GLU A 33 1.16 19.77 5.96
C GLU A 33 0.46 21.13 5.90
N THR A 34 -0.85 21.10 5.63
CA THR A 34 -1.70 22.29 5.68
C THR A 34 -1.72 22.91 7.09
N LEU A 35 -1.86 22.08 8.12
CA LEU A 35 -1.87 22.53 9.51
C LEU A 35 -0.52 23.12 9.93
N GLN A 36 0.60 22.46 9.58
CA GLN A 36 1.95 22.95 9.86
C GLN A 36 2.18 24.32 9.20
N THR A 37 1.77 24.48 7.94
CA THR A 37 1.91 25.74 7.20
C THR A 37 1.12 26.87 7.87
N LYS A 38 -0.12 26.58 8.30
CA LYS A 38 -0.92 27.55 9.06
C LYS A 38 -0.26 27.92 10.39
N MET A 39 0.25 26.92 11.13
CA MET A 39 0.88 27.15 12.43
C MET A 39 2.18 27.95 12.34
N LYS A 40 3.01 27.71 11.31
CA LYS A 40 4.25 28.47 11.10
C LYS A 40 4.02 29.98 11.01
N GLY A 41 2.89 30.42 10.46
CA GLY A 41 2.55 31.84 10.37
C GLY A 41 2.18 32.51 11.70
N PHE A 42 1.92 31.73 12.76
CA PHE A 42 1.52 32.24 14.08
C PHE A 42 2.48 31.89 15.20
N TRP A 43 3.44 30.99 14.95
CA TRP A 43 4.26 30.37 15.99
C TRP A 43 5.75 30.38 15.62
N GLU A 44 6.38 31.53 15.74
CA GLU A 44 7.83 31.72 15.63
C GLU A 44 8.47 31.77 17.03
N SER A 45 8.86 30.60 17.57
CA SER A 45 9.54 30.50 18.87
C SER A 45 10.46 29.28 18.88
N SER A 46 11.40 29.20 19.82
CA SER A 46 12.25 28.00 19.97
C SER A 46 11.46 26.71 20.19
N GLU A 47 10.26 26.77 20.80
CA GLU A 47 9.40 25.58 20.94
C GLU A 47 8.80 25.11 19.61
N SER A 48 8.62 25.99 18.62
CA SER A 48 8.09 25.60 17.31
C SER A 48 9.10 24.79 16.51
N GLU A 49 10.39 25.00 16.72
CA GLU A 49 11.46 24.25 16.05
C GLU A 49 11.49 22.77 16.48
N ALA A 50 11.32 22.49 17.78
CA ALA A 50 11.19 21.12 18.29
C ALA A 50 9.93 20.41 17.75
N PHE A 51 8.81 21.13 17.69
CA PHE A 51 7.58 20.64 17.07
C PHE A 51 7.78 20.33 15.58
N HIS A 52 8.44 21.21 14.83
CA HIS A 52 8.74 21.01 13.41
C HIS A 52 9.64 19.81 13.16
N LEU A 53 10.66 19.58 14.00
CA LEU A 53 11.51 18.39 13.91
C LEU A 53 10.73 17.09 14.15
N GLY A 54 9.88 17.06 15.18
CA GLY A 54 9.03 15.91 15.46
C GLY A 54 8.02 15.65 14.35
N TYR A 55 7.41 16.73 13.85
CA TYR A 55 6.49 16.71 12.73
C TYR A 55 7.13 16.14 11.45
N ASN A 56 8.32 16.62 11.07
CA ASN A 56 9.01 16.16 9.87
C ASN A 56 9.29 14.65 9.93
N LYS A 57 9.73 14.13 11.08
CA LYS A 57 9.93 12.69 11.28
C LYS A 57 8.64 11.91 11.10
N PHE A 58 7.56 12.38 11.72
CA PHE A 58 6.25 11.73 11.61
C PHE A 58 5.71 11.73 10.17
N GLN A 59 5.85 12.85 9.47
CA GLN A 59 5.48 13.00 8.06
C GLN A 59 6.23 11.99 7.18
N SER A 60 7.55 11.88 7.35
CA SER A 60 8.35 10.89 6.62
C SER A 60 7.93 9.45 6.91
N SER A 61 7.67 9.10 8.17
CA SER A 61 7.20 7.76 8.53
C SER A 61 5.84 7.42 7.94
N LEU A 62 4.92 8.38 7.82
CA LEU A 62 3.63 8.17 7.15
C LEU A 62 3.79 7.90 5.65
N ALA A 63 4.69 8.62 4.99
CA ALA A 63 4.98 8.41 3.57
C ALA A 63 5.63 7.03 3.32
N GLU A 64 6.57 6.62 4.17
CA GLU A 64 7.17 5.28 4.13
C GLU A 64 6.13 4.19 4.34
N LEU A 65 5.25 4.35 5.34
CA LEU A 65 4.20 3.38 5.62
C LEU A 65 3.22 3.22 4.45
N SER A 66 2.78 4.34 3.84
CA SER A 66 1.95 4.30 2.62
C SER A 66 2.66 3.55 1.48
N THR A 67 3.97 3.78 1.31
CA THR A 67 4.79 3.11 0.28
C THR A 67 4.87 1.61 0.52
N VAL A 68 5.14 1.18 1.76
CA VAL A 68 5.19 -0.25 2.12
C VAL A 68 3.84 -0.93 1.89
N ILE A 69 2.75 -0.29 2.31
CA ILE A 69 1.39 -0.82 2.12
C ILE A 69 1.06 -0.98 0.64
N LYS A 70 1.41 0.00 -0.20
CA LYS A 70 1.25 -0.09 -1.66
C LYS A 70 2.11 -1.19 -2.28
N SER A 71 3.34 -1.37 -1.79
CA SER A 71 4.24 -2.43 -2.25
C SER A 71 3.66 -3.82 -1.96
N ILE A 72 3.12 -4.04 -0.75
CA ILE A 72 2.43 -5.29 -0.37
C ILE A 72 1.23 -5.53 -1.28
N ALA A 73 0.42 -4.49 -1.53
CA ALA A 73 -0.74 -4.60 -2.40
C ALA A 73 -0.35 -4.94 -3.85
N ASN A 74 0.71 -4.33 -4.38
CA ASN A 74 1.22 -4.64 -5.71
C ASN A 74 1.82 -6.06 -5.81
N TRP A 75 2.50 -6.51 -4.75
CA TRP A 75 2.99 -7.88 -4.67
C TRP A 75 1.82 -8.89 -4.69
N ALA A 76 0.74 -8.60 -3.98
CA ALA A 76 -0.47 -9.41 -3.98
C ALA A 76 -1.08 -9.49 -5.40
N ASP A 77 -1.22 -8.35 -6.08
CA ASP A 77 -1.75 -8.29 -7.45
C ASP A 77 -0.84 -9.02 -8.46
N THR A 78 0.49 -8.91 -8.31
CA THR A 78 1.47 -9.57 -9.20
C THR A 78 1.49 -11.08 -8.98
N THR A 79 1.46 -11.50 -7.72
CA THR A 79 1.39 -12.91 -7.34
C THR A 79 0.13 -13.55 -7.93
N GLN A 80 -1.01 -12.86 -7.85
CA GLN A 80 -2.24 -13.28 -8.51
C GLN A 80 -2.06 -13.51 -10.01
N ALA A 81 -1.55 -12.51 -10.74
CA ALA A 81 -1.39 -12.61 -12.19
C ALA A 81 -0.50 -13.80 -12.59
N ASN A 82 0.52 -14.11 -11.78
CA ASN A 82 1.39 -15.26 -12.01
C ASN A 82 0.68 -16.60 -11.79
N TYR A 83 -0.18 -16.72 -10.77
CA TYR A 83 -0.99 -17.92 -10.55
C TYR A 83 -2.00 -18.15 -11.67
N GLU A 84 -2.74 -17.12 -12.09
CA GLU A 84 -3.69 -17.21 -13.20
C GLU A 84 -2.99 -17.61 -14.52
N ASN A 85 -1.82 -17.04 -14.79
CA ASN A 85 -1.05 -17.36 -15.99
C ASN A 85 -0.51 -18.81 -15.94
N ASN A 86 -0.08 -19.30 -14.78
CA ASN A 86 0.35 -20.69 -14.62
C ASN A 86 -0.81 -21.69 -14.76
N ASP A 87 -1.98 -21.39 -14.18
CA ASP A 87 -3.17 -22.22 -14.32
C ASP A 87 -3.62 -22.29 -15.79
N ASN A 88 -3.62 -21.15 -16.49
CA ASN A 88 -3.96 -21.08 -17.92
C ASN A 88 -2.97 -21.87 -18.80
N LYS A 89 -1.66 -21.77 -18.52
CA LYS A 89 -0.63 -22.55 -19.22
C LYS A 89 -0.77 -24.05 -18.95
N GLY A 90 -1.07 -24.43 -17.72
CA GLY A 90 -1.36 -25.81 -17.35
C GLY A 90 -2.56 -26.35 -18.13
N ALA A 91 -3.68 -25.62 -18.15
CA ALA A 91 -4.88 -26.01 -18.88
C ALA A 91 -4.64 -26.17 -20.38
N GLN A 92 -3.86 -25.27 -21.00
CA GLN A 92 -3.47 -25.39 -22.42
C GLN A 92 -2.57 -26.61 -22.68
N PHE A 93 -1.59 -26.85 -21.81
CA PHE A 93 -0.67 -27.98 -21.97
C PHE A 93 -1.41 -29.32 -21.86
N TYR A 94 -2.19 -29.53 -20.80
CA TYR A 94 -2.97 -30.76 -20.64
C TYR A 94 -4.09 -30.89 -21.68
N GLY A 95 -4.74 -29.80 -22.08
CA GLY A 95 -5.75 -29.82 -23.15
C GLY A 95 -5.21 -30.14 -24.54
N SER A 96 -3.91 -29.95 -24.77
CA SER A 96 -3.23 -30.26 -26.04
C SER A 96 -2.69 -31.70 -26.13
N ILE A 97 -2.45 -32.35 -24.99
CA ILE A 97 -1.88 -33.71 -24.93
C ILE A 97 -2.95 -34.80 -25.06
N PHE A 98 -4.21 -34.47 -24.72
CA PHE A 98 -5.34 -35.41 -24.74
C PHE A 98 -6.34 -35.16 -25.90
N LYS A 99 -5.88 -34.54 -27.00
CA LYS A 99 -6.65 -34.39 -28.25
C LYS A 99 -5.99 -35.15 -29.39
#